data_AF-A0A0L6UQL6-F1
#
_entry.id   AF-A0A0L6UQL6-F1
#
_cell.length_a   1.000
_cell.length_b   1.000
_cell.length_c   1.000
_cell.angle_alpha   90.00
_cell.angle_beta   90.00
_cell.angle_gamma   90.00
#
_symmetry.space_group_name_H-M   'P 1'
#
loop_
_entity.id
_entity.type
_entity.pdbx_description
1 polymer ?
#
loop_
_entity_poly.entity_id
_entity_poly.type
_entity_poly.pdbx_seq_one_letter_code
_entity_poly.pdbx_strand_id
1 'polypeptide(L)'
;MTITQSRPLGLKGRKKLQQQREDDDREKKKARLTEGDSSFKTVALPSSSANTTADHTADGLTLEDLIQLKSQADELIDNPSELDQDDDQLVNLLRGICHEAIRQIEIAEKQGKEEDKEFQHDSPPLLAALPHQLLAWASLELGLFLTLHQQPARFVQEDEPDSLEAWLAIASKILDNIPSQNKQDNLEKTPADLQLLARAIALLTAGNSSEIMEILAELANQPWTRDQSIYLLRTIDRIILLKSEVISQDPTPIFKILIKLLEAILSKNDLEGTDAKAFQRLLDQRLADCHLAHGSLLAEKLEEKYYPDQDGDQSSKEEEFAIDVQDPTYILSLENLKQADRIFSELLEDVDEASESNDDLKAKLNETLLTIGNLLPPGPEREELYLRAGLGCDDESGNVGDRADS
;
A
#
# COMPACT_ATOMS: atom_id res chain seq x y z
N MET A 1 4.40 44.91 6.47
CA MET A 1 5.50 44.16 5.81
C MET A 1 4.95 42.77 5.53
N THR A 2 5.19 42.30 4.32
CA THR A 2 4.59 41.13 3.66
C THR A 2 4.74 39.83 4.45
N ILE A 3 3.60 39.18 4.75
CA ILE A 3 3.54 37.78 5.17
C ILE A 3 3.19 36.97 3.92
N THR A 4 4.15 36.20 3.43
CA THR A 4 3.95 35.22 2.36
C THR A 4 3.14 34.05 2.89
N GLN A 5 1.89 33.93 2.43
CA GLN A 5 1.04 32.75 2.62
C GLN A 5 1.62 31.59 1.80
N SER A 6 1.99 30.50 2.47
CA SER A 6 2.28 29.22 1.79
C SER A 6 0.96 28.56 1.41
N ARG A 7 0.67 28.55 0.11
CA ARG A 7 -0.38 27.71 -0.49
C ARG A 7 -0.10 26.24 -0.14
N PRO A 8 -1.10 25.41 0.22
CA PRO A 8 -0.92 23.97 0.22
C PRO A 8 -0.81 23.54 -1.24
N LEU A 9 0.43 23.42 -1.72
CA LEU A 9 0.72 22.91 -3.05
C LEU A 9 0.66 21.39 -2.98
N GLY A 10 -0.13 20.82 -3.88
CA GLY A 10 -0.13 19.40 -4.19
C GLY A 10 1.26 18.85 -4.46
N LEU A 11 1.30 17.51 -4.40
CA LEU A 11 2.43 16.65 -4.73
C LEU A 11 3.11 17.03 -6.07
N LYS A 12 4.04 17.99 -6.05
CA LYS A 12 5.06 18.18 -7.09
C LYS A 12 6.42 18.37 -6.43
N GLY A 13 7.12 17.25 -6.25
CA GLY A 13 8.47 17.18 -5.69
C GLY A 13 9.39 16.18 -6.39
N ARG A 14 9.30 16.00 -7.70
CA ARG A 14 10.31 15.28 -8.51
C ARG A 14 10.94 16.24 -9.52
N LYS A 15 12.14 16.76 -9.21
CA LYS A 15 13.18 17.08 -10.22
C LYS A 15 14.55 17.36 -9.57
N LYS A 16 15.47 16.42 -9.86
CA LYS A 16 16.90 16.58 -10.18
C LYS A 16 17.63 17.82 -9.63
N LEU A 17 18.63 17.57 -8.78
CA LEU A 17 19.89 18.31 -8.81
C LEU A 17 21.05 17.33 -8.94
N GLN A 18 21.69 17.36 -10.11
CA GLN A 18 22.97 16.76 -10.43
C GLN A 18 23.92 17.90 -10.83
N GLN A 19 25.19 17.77 -10.44
CA GLN A 19 26.40 18.59 -10.75
C GLN A 19 26.75 19.63 -9.67
N GLN A 20 27.98 19.71 -9.11
CA GLN A 20 29.35 19.27 -9.48
C GLN A 20 30.15 18.98 -8.17
N ARG A 21 30.96 17.91 -8.03
CA ARG A 21 32.40 17.73 -8.41
C ARG A 21 33.28 18.91 -7.96
N GLU A 22 34.21 18.74 -7.01
CA GLU A 22 35.59 18.19 -7.05
C GLU A 22 36.11 18.22 -5.57
N ASP A 23 36.96 17.39 -4.97
CA ASP A 23 38.20 16.68 -5.33
C ASP A 23 38.36 15.48 -4.35
N ASP A 24 38.59 14.24 -4.77
CA ASP A 24 39.86 13.59 -5.17
C ASP A 24 40.68 12.97 -4.00
N ASP A 25 41.16 11.75 -4.27
CA ASP A 25 42.22 10.99 -3.60
C ASP A 25 41.98 10.29 -2.24
N ARG A 26 41.54 9.02 -2.32
CA ARG A 26 42.44 7.90 -1.95
C ARG A 26 41.94 6.53 -2.41
N GLU A 27 42.37 6.19 -3.62
CA GLU A 27 42.47 4.83 -4.11
C GLU A 27 43.48 3.98 -3.30
N LYS A 28 43.22 2.66 -3.30
CA LYS A 28 44.15 1.52 -3.08
C LYS A 28 44.41 1.07 -1.64
N LYS A 29 43.80 -0.08 -1.31
CA LYS A 29 44.56 -1.32 -1.09
C LYS A 29 43.72 -2.57 -1.36
N LYS A 30 44.15 -3.32 -2.38
CA LYS A 30 43.76 -4.71 -2.67
C LYS A 30 44.33 -5.65 -1.61
N ALA A 31 43.52 -6.59 -1.13
CA ALA A 31 43.92 -7.92 -0.66
C ALA A 31 42.70 -8.85 -0.83
N ARG A 32 42.56 -9.56 -1.95
CA ARG A 32 42.87 -11.00 -2.10
C ARG A 32 42.27 -11.90 -0.99
N LEU A 33 41.13 -12.50 -1.34
CA LEU A 33 40.63 -13.85 -1.08
C LEU A 33 41.14 -14.58 0.18
N THR A 34 40.20 -14.92 1.06
CA THR A 34 40.14 -16.21 1.75
C THR A 34 38.68 -16.62 1.95
N GLU A 35 38.37 -17.84 1.52
CA GLU A 35 37.17 -18.64 1.83
C GLU A 35 36.99 -18.83 3.35
N GLY A 36 35.76 -18.89 3.84
CA GLY A 36 35.42 -19.41 5.17
C GLY A 36 34.19 -18.79 5.82
N ASP A 37 33.11 -19.57 5.87
CA ASP A 37 31.96 -19.50 6.80
C ASP A 37 31.10 -18.24 6.83
N SER A 38 30.24 -18.11 5.82
CA SER A 38 28.93 -17.45 5.97
C SER A 38 27.96 -18.41 6.66
N SER A 39 28.12 -18.63 7.96
CA SER A 39 27.06 -19.30 8.74
C SER A 39 25.92 -18.30 8.95
N PHE A 40 24.89 -18.40 8.13
CA PHE A 40 23.59 -17.77 8.40
C PHE A 40 22.95 -18.54 9.56
N LYS A 41 22.69 -17.86 10.69
CA LYS A 41 21.79 -18.39 11.72
C LYS A 41 20.39 -17.91 11.39
N THR A 42 19.65 -18.73 10.66
CA THR A 42 18.19 -18.70 10.68
C THR A 42 17.76 -18.92 12.14
N VAL A 43 16.89 -18.07 12.66
CA VAL A 43 16.25 -18.30 13.96
C VAL A 43 15.37 -19.54 13.79
N ALA A 44 15.90 -20.69 14.19
CA ALA A 44 15.15 -21.94 14.19
C ALA A 44 14.02 -21.84 15.22
N LEU A 45 12.77 -21.86 14.76
CA LEU A 45 11.64 -22.19 15.60
C LEU A 45 11.83 -23.62 16.11
N PRO A 46 11.62 -23.91 17.41
CA PRO A 46 11.77 -25.26 17.93
C PRO A 46 10.72 -26.20 17.32
N SER A 47 11.15 -27.11 16.45
CA SER A 47 10.29 -28.12 15.84
C SER A 47 9.66 -29.03 16.91
N SER A 48 8.34 -28.93 17.04
CA SER A 48 7.52 -29.86 17.80
C SER A 48 7.11 -31.03 16.89
N SER A 49 7.92 -32.06 16.79
CA SER A 49 7.45 -33.45 16.60
C SER A 49 8.61 -34.45 16.72
N ALA A 50 8.70 -35.08 17.88
CA ALA A 50 9.48 -36.30 18.03
C ALA A 50 8.70 -37.46 17.40
N ASN A 51 9.18 -37.97 16.27
CA ASN A 51 9.27 -39.41 16.03
C ASN A 51 10.24 -39.71 14.89
N THR A 52 11.31 -40.40 15.25
CA THR A 52 12.40 -40.89 14.40
C THR A 52 11.96 -42.04 13.49
N THR A 53 12.26 -41.96 12.19
CA THR A 53 13.14 -42.92 11.47
C THR A 53 13.25 -42.57 9.97
N ALA A 54 14.46 -42.77 9.43
CA ALA A 54 14.85 -42.95 8.02
C ALA A 54 15.19 -41.69 7.16
N ASP A 55 16.49 -41.40 7.18
CA ASP A 55 17.43 -41.01 6.11
C ASP A 55 17.04 -40.09 4.93
N HIS A 56 17.94 -39.11 4.76
CA HIS A 56 18.15 -38.14 3.68
C HIS A 56 17.05 -37.06 3.52
N THR A 57 17.40 -35.80 3.87
CA THR A 57 16.72 -34.49 3.59
C THR A 57 16.03 -33.72 4.74
N ALA A 58 16.17 -34.13 6.01
CA ALA A 58 15.48 -33.50 7.14
C ALA A 58 16.13 -32.20 7.71
N ASP A 59 16.69 -31.33 6.86
CA ASP A 59 17.39 -30.11 7.31
C ASP A 59 16.83 -28.85 6.63
N GLY A 60 15.51 -28.65 6.73
CA GLY A 60 14.82 -27.45 6.24
C GLY A 60 13.41 -27.32 6.80
N LEU A 61 12.82 -26.13 6.67
CA LEU A 61 11.49 -25.83 7.20
C LEU A 61 10.41 -26.59 6.43
N THR A 62 9.32 -26.93 7.11
CA THR A 62 8.16 -27.53 6.48
C THR A 62 7.30 -26.46 5.78
N LEU A 63 6.36 -26.89 4.95
CA LEU A 63 5.40 -25.96 4.32
C LEU A 63 4.51 -25.26 5.34
N GLU A 64 4.19 -25.93 6.46
CA GLU A 64 3.45 -25.33 7.57
C GLU A 64 4.26 -24.22 8.24
N ASP A 65 5.56 -24.45 8.45
CA ASP A 65 6.46 -23.44 8.98
C ASP A 65 6.53 -22.23 8.04
N LEU A 66 6.55 -22.44 6.72
CA LEU A 66 6.49 -21.34 5.73
C LEU A 66 5.20 -20.53 5.80
N ILE A 67 4.05 -21.17 6.04
CA ILE A 67 2.77 -20.47 6.24
C ILE A 67 2.85 -19.62 7.52
N GLN A 68 3.44 -20.15 8.60
CA GLN A 68 3.62 -19.38 9.84
C GLN A 68 4.55 -18.19 9.65
N LEU A 69 5.66 -18.36 8.93
CA LEU A 69 6.57 -17.27 8.58
C LEU A 69 5.86 -16.21 7.71
N LYS A 70 5.01 -16.63 6.77
CA LYS A 70 4.16 -15.71 6.00
C LYS A 70 3.25 -14.92 6.94
N SER A 71 2.55 -15.56 7.86
CA SER A 71 1.67 -14.86 8.81
C SER A 71 2.44 -13.84 9.66
N GLN A 72 3.67 -14.16 10.10
CA GLN A 72 4.52 -13.21 10.81
C GLN A 72 4.93 -12.01 9.94
N ALA A 73 5.23 -12.25 8.66
CA ALA A 73 5.52 -11.17 7.72
C ALA A 73 4.27 -10.32 7.44
N ASP A 74 3.08 -10.92 7.35
CA ASP A 74 1.83 -10.20 7.23
C ASP A 74 1.57 -9.27 8.42
N GLU A 75 1.85 -9.72 9.64
CA GLU A 75 1.71 -8.89 10.85
C GLU A 75 2.63 -7.66 10.82
N LEU A 76 3.89 -7.83 10.38
CA LEU A 76 4.85 -6.74 10.22
C LEU A 76 4.45 -5.76 9.09
N ILE A 77 3.86 -6.28 8.00
CA ILE A 77 3.37 -5.46 6.89
C ILE A 77 2.14 -4.64 7.33
N ASP A 78 1.23 -5.23 8.10
CA ASP A 78 0.02 -4.55 8.56
C ASP A 78 0.26 -3.55 9.70
N ASN A 79 1.29 -3.79 10.52
CA ASN A 79 1.60 -3.00 11.70
C ASN A 79 3.06 -2.51 11.68
N PRO A 80 3.42 -1.61 10.74
CA PRO A 80 4.76 -1.05 10.70
C PRO A 80 5.03 -0.22 11.97
N SER A 81 6.13 -0.50 12.65
CA SER A 81 6.44 0.08 13.97
C SER A 81 7.40 1.27 13.93
N GLU A 82 7.79 1.74 12.74
CA GLU A 82 8.87 2.71 12.50
C GLU A 82 10.26 2.28 13.04
N LEU A 83 10.37 1.06 13.58
CA LEU A 83 11.62 0.53 14.09
C LEU A 83 12.43 -0.13 12.97
N ASP A 84 13.66 0.36 12.77
CA ASP A 84 14.60 -0.23 11.81
C ASP A 84 14.78 -1.76 11.97
N GLN A 85 14.65 -2.28 13.19
CA GLN A 85 14.78 -3.71 13.49
C GLN A 85 13.64 -4.53 12.89
N ASP A 86 12.42 -4.00 12.88
CA ASP A 86 11.24 -4.68 12.35
C ASP A 86 11.29 -4.69 10.82
N ASP A 87 11.82 -3.62 10.21
CA ASP A 87 12.13 -3.57 8.78
C ASP A 87 13.20 -4.59 8.38
N ASP A 88 14.30 -4.67 9.14
CA ASP A 88 15.34 -5.69 8.94
C ASP A 88 14.76 -7.10 9.10
N GLN A 89 13.88 -7.31 10.07
CA GLN A 89 13.21 -8.58 10.30
C GLN A 89 12.30 -8.95 9.12
N LEU A 90 11.46 -8.03 8.65
CA LEU A 90 10.56 -8.24 7.53
C LEU A 90 11.34 -8.64 6.27
N VAL A 91 12.37 -7.87 5.92
CA VAL A 91 13.19 -8.13 4.73
C VAL A 91 13.88 -9.49 4.81
N ASN A 92 14.45 -9.84 5.97
CA ASN A 92 15.09 -11.14 6.18
C ASN A 92 14.09 -12.29 6.14
N LEU A 93 12.88 -12.08 6.66
CA LEU A 93 11.79 -13.06 6.65
C LEU A 93 11.31 -13.33 5.22
N LEU A 94 11.07 -12.28 4.43
CA LEU A 94 10.68 -12.39 3.02
C LEU A 94 11.74 -13.14 2.20
N ARG A 95 13.03 -12.81 2.37
CA ARG A 95 14.14 -13.54 1.71
C ARG A 95 14.22 -15.00 2.16
N GLY A 96 14.05 -15.25 3.45
CA GLY A 96 14.01 -16.60 4.01
C GLY A 96 12.90 -17.45 3.37
N ILE A 97 11.70 -16.87 3.24
CA ILE A 97 10.57 -17.51 2.56
C ILE A 97 10.90 -17.76 1.09
N CYS A 98 11.51 -16.81 0.37
CA CYS A 98 11.93 -17.02 -1.02
C CYS A 98 12.90 -18.20 -1.16
N HIS A 99 13.97 -18.24 -0.36
CA HIS A 99 14.98 -19.31 -0.45
C HIS A 99 14.41 -20.69 -0.13
N GLU A 100 13.61 -20.78 0.93
CA GLU A 100 13.05 -22.06 1.33
C GLU A 100 11.94 -22.51 0.36
N ALA A 101 11.13 -21.58 -0.17
CA ALA A 101 10.15 -21.91 -1.21
C ALA A 101 10.85 -22.45 -2.48
N ILE A 102 11.97 -21.86 -2.90
CA ILE A 102 12.79 -22.38 -4.02
C ILE A 102 13.29 -23.80 -3.68
N ARG A 103 13.83 -24.02 -2.48
CA ARG A 103 14.28 -25.35 -2.03
C ARG A 103 13.16 -26.39 -2.13
N GLN A 104 11.95 -26.05 -1.67
CA GLN A 104 10.78 -26.95 -1.73
C GLN A 104 10.37 -27.26 -3.17
N ILE A 105 10.38 -26.27 -4.06
CA ILE A 105 10.13 -26.46 -5.50
C ILE A 105 11.18 -27.41 -6.10
N GLU A 106 12.46 -27.19 -5.83
CA GLU A 106 13.53 -28.04 -6.35
C GLU A 106 13.44 -29.49 -5.85
N ILE A 107 13.08 -29.69 -4.57
CA ILE A 107 12.88 -31.02 -3.99
C ILE A 107 11.73 -31.72 -4.72
N ALA A 108 10.60 -31.03 -4.89
CA ALA A 108 9.44 -31.57 -5.59
C ALA A 108 9.77 -31.91 -7.06
N GLU A 109 10.52 -31.06 -7.76
CA GLU A 109 10.95 -31.32 -9.14
C GLU A 109 11.92 -32.50 -9.27
N LYS A 110 12.83 -32.69 -8.29
CA LYS A 110 13.76 -33.82 -8.26
C LYS A 110 13.02 -35.13 -8.01
N GLN A 111 12.08 -35.13 -7.07
CA GLN A 111 11.22 -36.29 -6.76
C GLN A 111 10.35 -36.69 -7.97
N GLY A 112 9.71 -35.72 -8.64
CA GLY A 112 8.90 -36.01 -9.83
C GLY A 112 9.71 -36.61 -11.00
N LYS A 113 10.98 -36.23 -11.17
CA LYS A 113 11.88 -36.79 -12.19
C LYS A 113 12.38 -38.20 -11.85
N GLU A 114 12.36 -38.59 -10.58
CA GLU A 114 12.72 -39.93 -10.10
C GLU A 114 11.51 -40.88 -10.13
N GLU A 115 10.31 -40.40 -9.77
CA GLU A 115 9.05 -41.15 -9.85
C GLU A 115 8.64 -41.49 -11.31
N ASP A 116 8.97 -40.64 -12.28
CA ASP A 116 8.78 -40.94 -13.71
C ASP A 116 9.62 -42.14 -14.22
N LYS A 117 10.52 -42.70 -13.41
CA LYS A 117 11.32 -43.90 -13.74
C LYS A 117 10.87 -45.17 -13.03
N GLU A 118 10.16 -45.09 -11.92
CA GLU A 118 9.69 -46.26 -11.16
C GLU A 118 8.28 -46.05 -10.59
N PHE A 119 7.29 -46.61 -11.29
CA PHE A 119 5.91 -46.85 -10.85
C PHE A 119 4.99 -45.65 -10.54
N GLN A 120 3.88 -45.63 -11.29
CA GLN A 120 2.62 -44.95 -10.95
C GLN A 120 2.12 -45.42 -9.56
N HIS A 121 2.19 -44.59 -8.51
CA HIS A 121 1.25 -44.61 -7.39
C HIS A 121 1.39 -43.38 -6.45
N ASP A 122 0.29 -42.62 -6.35
CA ASP A 122 -0.23 -41.89 -5.18
C ASP A 122 0.68 -40.94 -4.35
N SER A 123 1.56 -40.15 -4.97
CA SER A 123 2.02 -38.88 -4.34
C SER A 123 0.90 -37.82 -4.46
N PRO A 124 0.40 -37.21 -3.37
CA PRO A 124 -0.73 -36.28 -3.45
C PRO A 124 -0.34 -35.02 -4.26
N PRO A 125 -1.14 -34.59 -5.25
CA PRO A 125 -0.87 -33.40 -6.08
C PRO A 125 -0.95 -32.05 -5.32
N LEU A 126 -1.20 -32.11 -4.01
CA LEU A 126 -1.61 -31.01 -3.13
C LEU A 126 -0.47 -30.05 -2.72
N LEU A 127 0.80 -30.43 -2.87
CA LEU A 127 1.96 -29.70 -2.29
C LEU A 127 2.80 -28.92 -3.31
N ALA A 128 2.55 -29.04 -4.61
CA ALA A 128 3.43 -28.45 -5.63
C ALA A 128 3.13 -26.97 -5.93
N ALA A 129 1.89 -26.49 -5.70
CA ALA A 129 1.50 -25.12 -6.04
C ALA A 129 1.80 -24.10 -4.92
N LEU A 130 1.65 -24.48 -3.65
CA LEU A 130 1.79 -23.54 -2.53
C LEU A 130 3.21 -22.95 -2.41
N PRO A 131 4.31 -23.72 -2.58
CA PRO A 131 5.65 -23.14 -2.63
C PRO A 131 5.81 -22.07 -3.73
N HIS A 132 5.21 -22.28 -4.91
CA HIS A 132 5.22 -21.27 -5.98
C HIS A 132 4.43 -20.01 -5.59
N GLN A 133 3.25 -20.18 -4.97
CA GLN A 133 2.45 -19.05 -4.49
C GLN A 133 3.17 -18.25 -3.40
N LEU A 134 3.82 -18.93 -2.45
CA LEU A 134 4.62 -18.30 -1.40
C LEU A 134 5.84 -17.59 -1.96
N LEU A 135 6.54 -18.19 -2.93
CA LEU A 135 7.66 -17.56 -3.60
C LEU A 135 7.24 -16.30 -4.36
N ALA A 136 6.14 -16.37 -5.12
CA ALA A 136 5.60 -15.24 -5.85
C ALA A 136 5.14 -14.11 -4.90
N TRP A 137 4.46 -14.47 -3.81
CA TRP A 137 4.03 -13.53 -2.79
C TRP A 137 5.22 -12.85 -2.12
N ALA A 138 6.19 -13.61 -1.62
CA ALA A 138 7.35 -13.04 -0.93
C ALA A 138 8.20 -12.16 -1.87
N SER A 139 8.33 -12.56 -3.14
CA SER A 139 9.01 -11.75 -4.17
C SER A 139 8.27 -10.43 -4.44
N LEU A 140 6.94 -10.48 -4.51
CA LEU A 140 6.10 -9.29 -4.68
C LEU A 140 6.25 -8.34 -3.48
N GLU A 141 6.09 -8.86 -2.26
CA GLU A 141 6.16 -8.07 -1.02
C GLU A 141 7.54 -7.46 -0.82
N LEU A 142 8.62 -8.21 -1.13
CA LEU A 142 9.98 -7.69 -1.08
C LEU A 142 10.20 -6.57 -2.10
N GLY A 143 9.75 -6.76 -3.35
CA GLY A 143 9.84 -5.74 -4.38
C GLY A 143 9.08 -4.46 -4.03
N LEU A 144 7.87 -4.60 -3.45
CA LEU A 144 7.07 -3.48 -2.97
C LEU A 144 7.78 -2.75 -1.83
N PHE A 145 8.27 -3.47 -0.82
CA PHE A 145 9.00 -2.90 0.31
C PHE A 145 10.22 -2.11 -0.17
N LEU A 146 11.08 -2.73 -0.99
CA LEU A 146 12.28 -2.08 -1.53
C LEU A 146 11.98 -0.86 -2.43
N THR A 147 10.79 -0.79 -3.02
CA THR A 147 10.39 0.35 -3.86
C THR A 147 9.83 1.50 -3.04
N LEU A 148 9.10 1.20 -1.97
CA LEU A 148 8.36 2.18 -1.18
C LEU A 148 9.13 2.68 0.05
N HIS A 149 10.12 1.91 0.53
CA HIS A 149 10.89 2.26 1.70
C HIS A 149 11.73 3.54 1.49
N GLN A 150 11.90 4.36 2.53
CA GLN A 150 12.62 5.64 2.44
C GLN A 150 14.13 5.47 2.20
N GLN A 151 14.72 4.38 2.69
CA GLN A 151 16.14 4.05 2.58
C GLN A 151 16.35 2.65 1.96
N PRO A 152 15.96 2.42 0.70
CA PRO A 152 15.95 1.08 0.13
C PRO A 152 17.36 0.51 -0.06
N ALA A 153 18.36 1.38 -0.29
CA ALA A 153 19.75 1.01 -0.47
C ALA A 153 20.38 0.26 0.73
N ARG A 154 19.79 0.38 1.94
CA ARG A 154 20.23 -0.40 3.12
C ARG A 154 20.01 -1.90 2.93
N PHE A 155 18.99 -2.26 2.16
CA PHE A 155 18.51 -3.63 2.07
C PHE A 155 18.94 -4.33 0.79
N VAL A 156 19.16 -3.60 -0.30
CA VAL A 156 19.46 -4.17 -1.63
C VAL A 156 20.68 -5.11 -1.59
N GLN A 157 20.54 -6.31 -2.16
CA GLN A 157 21.64 -7.23 -2.42
C GLN A 157 22.08 -7.18 -3.89
N GLU A 158 23.33 -7.55 -4.20
CA GLU A 158 23.90 -7.44 -5.55
C GLU A 158 23.16 -8.29 -6.60
N ASP A 159 22.57 -9.42 -6.19
CA ASP A 159 21.89 -10.37 -7.07
C ASP A 159 20.37 -10.13 -7.19
N GLU A 160 19.86 -9.05 -6.58
CA GLU A 160 18.43 -8.73 -6.58
C GLU A 160 18.01 -7.80 -7.73
N PRO A 161 16.76 -7.91 -8.21
CA PRO A 161 16.19 -6.96 -9.15
C PRO A 161 16.24 -5.51 -8.65
N ASP A 162 16.57 -4.60 -9.57
CA ASP A 162 16.77 -3.17 -9.32
C ASP A 162 15.50 -2.32 -9.47
N SER A 163 14.38 -2.93 -9.85
CA SER A 163 13.14 -2.24 -10.21
C SER A 163 11.89 -3.05 -9.83
N LEU A 164 10.82 -2.34 -9.49
CA LEU A 164 9.52 -2.96 -9.16
C LEU A 164 8.97 -3.76 -10.34
N GLU A 165 9.16 -3.27 -11.57
CA GLU A 165 8.72 -3.94 -12.79
C GLU A 165 9.40 -5.31 -12.95
N ALA A 166 10.69 -5.41 -12.61
CA ALA A 166 11.41 -6.67 -12.65
C ALA A 166 10.91 -7.64 -11.55
N TRP A 167 10.66 -7.13 -10.34
CA TRP A 167 10.05 -7.92 -9.26
C TRP A 167 8.66 -8.45 -9.64
N LEU A 168 7.81 -7.61 -10.21
CA LEU A 168 6.48 -8.00 -10.70
C LEU A 168 6.56 -9.03 -11.82
N ALA A 169 7.50 -8.88 -12.75
CA ALA A 169 7.73 -9.84 -13.82
C ALA A 169 8.19 -11.21 -13.27
N ILE A 170 9.03 -11.21 -12.25
CA ILE A 170 9.46 -12.43 -11.55
C ILE A 170 8.25 -13.09 -10.87
N ALA A 171 7.50 -12.35 -10.05
CA ALA A 171 6.33 -12.86 -9.34
C ALA A 171 5.28 -13.44 -10.30
N SER A 172 4.99 -12.74 -11.41
CA SER A 172 4.11 -13.24 -12.48
C SER A 172 4.62 -14.54 -13.09
N LYS A 173 5.90 -14.58 -13.46
CA LYS A 173 6.52 -15.76 -14.09
C LYS A 173 6.53 -16.98 -13.16
N ILE A 174 6.69 -16.78 -11.86
CA ILE A 174 6.62 -17.86 -10.86
C ILE A 174 5.21 -18.48 -10.88
N LEU A 175 4.16 -17.67 -10.94
CA LEU A 175 2.78 -18.15 -11.00
C LEU A 175 2.45 -18.85 -12.32
N ASP A 176 2.97 -18.35 -13.45
CA ASP A 176 2.79 -18.97 -14.76
C ASP A 176 3.39 -20.38 -14.85
N ASN A 177 4.43 -20.65 -14.05
CA ASN A 177 5.10 -21.95 -13.99
C ASN A 177 4.44 -22.96 -13.05
N ILE A 178 3.32 -22.61 -12.38
CA ILE A 178 2.60 -23.57 -11.54
C ILE A 178 2.10 -24.74 -12.39
N PRO A 179 2.43 -26.01 -12.04
CA PRO A 179 2.05 -27.17 -12.82
C PRO A 179 0.53 -27.29 -13.04
N SER A 180 0.12 -27.44 -14.30
CA SER A 180 -1.28 -27.43 -14.75
C SER A 180 -2.18 -28.50 -14.10
N GLN A 181 -1.60 -29.62 -13.66
CA GLN A 181 -2.32 -30.73 -13.04
C GLN A 181 -2.89 -30.40 -11.64
N ASN A 182 -2.52 -29.24 -11.08
CA ASN A 182 -2.77 -28.88 -9.69
C ASN A 182 -3.71 -27.66 -9.53
N LYS A 183 -4.51 -27.32 -10.55
CA LYS A 183 -5.34 -26.10 -10.51
C LYS A 183 -6.68 -26.22 -9.78
N GLN A 184 -7.23 -27.43 -9.58
CA GLN A 184 -8.61 -27.61 -9.07
C GLN A 184 -8.71 -28.22 -7.66
N ASP A 185 -7.80 -29.11 -7.24
CA ASP A 185 -7.85 -29.74 -5.90
C ASP A 185 -7.21 -28.89 -4.77
N ASN A 186 -6.67 -27.71 -5.11
CA ASN A 186 -5.83 -26.88 -4.23
C ASN A 186 -6.55 -25.73 -3.51
N LEU A 187 -7.83 -25.49 -3.78
CA LEU A 187 -8.51 -24.28 -3.27
C LEU A 187 -8.78 -24.30 -1.76
N GLU A 188 -8.93 -25.48 -1.16
CA GLU A 188 -9.31 -25.62 0.27
C GLU A 188 -8.14 -25.52 1.25
N LYS A 189 -6.88 -25.69 0.78
CA LYS A 189 -5.68 -25.63 1.65
C LYS A 189 -4.76 -24.44 1.39
N THR A 190 -4.97 -23.70 0.30
CA THR A 190 -4.26 -22.45 0.05
C THR A 190 -4.82 -21.36 0.97
N PRO A 191 -3.96 -20.63 1.71
CA PRO A 191 -4.36 -19.42 2.43
C PRO A 191 -5.27 -18.52 1.58
N ALA A 192 -6.38 -18.07 2.16
CA ALA A 192 -7.47 -17.45 1.40
C ALA A 192 -7.02 -16.20 0.63
N ASP A 193 -6.06 -15.46 1.18
CA ASP A 193 -5.45 -14.27 0.60
C ASP A 193 -4.55 -14.58 -0.62
N LEU A 194 -3.80 -15.69 -0.61
CA LEU A 194 -2.96 -16.10 -1.74
C LEU A 194 -3.78 -16.44 -2.99
N GLN A 195 -5.08 -16.68 -2.86
CA GLN A 195 -5.99 -16.84 -4.00
C GLN A 195 -6.15 -15.54 -4.80
N LEU A 196 -5.88 -14.39 -4.19
CA LEU A 196 -5.95 -13.06 -4.79
C LEU A 196 -4.63 -12.60 -5.40
N LEU A 197 -3.51 -13.26 -5.09
CA LEU A 197 -2.16 -12.86 -5.49
C LEU A 197 -2.03 -12.61 -7.01
N ALA A 198 -2.57 -13.51 -7.83
CA ALA A 198 -2.53 -13.36 -9.29
C ALA A 198 -3.26 -12.09 -9.76
N ARG A 199 -4.37 -11.73 -9.11
CA ARG A 199 -5.12 -10.50 -9.43
C ARG A 199 -4.39 -9.26 -8.93
N ALA A 200 -3.78 -9.31 -7.75
CA ALA A 200 -2.97 -8.22 -7.23
C ALA A 200 -1.77 -7.92 -8.17
N ILE A 201 -1.05 -8.94 -8.63
CA ILE A 201 0.04 -8.78 -9.61
C ILE A 201 -0.50 -8.21 -10.93
N ALA A 202 -1.63 -8.71 -11.43
CA ALA A 202 -2.25 -8.19 -12.66
C ALA A 202 -2.62 -6.70 -12.54
N LEU A 203 -3.16 -6.27 -11.40
CA LEU A 203 -3.47 -4.86 -11.14
C LEU A 203 -2.22 -3.98 -11.11
N LEU A 204 -1.14 -4.46 -10.48
CA LEU A 204 0.13 -3.74 -10.39
C LEU A 204 0.92 -3.73 -11.70
N THR A 205 0.67 -4.68 -12.61
CA THR A 205 1.30 -4.74 -13.93
C THR A 205 0.48 -4.04 -15.02
N ALA A 206 -0.82 -3.83 -14.80
CA ALA A 206 -1.71 -3.18 -15.75
C ALA A 206 -1.14 -1.86 -16.28
N GLY A 207 -1.16 -1.70 -17.60
CA GLY A 207 -0.55 -0.58 -18.31
C GLY A 207 -1.50 0.57 -18.59
N ASN A 208 -2.81 0.35 -18.43
CA ASN A 208 -3.85 1.33 -18.72
C ASN A 208 -5.05 1.18 -17.77
N SER A 209 -5.92 2.20 -17.77
CA SER A 209 -7.10 2.24 -16.89
C SER A 209 -8.15 1.16 -17.22
N SER A 210 -8.27 0.74 -18.49
CA SER A 210 -9.25 -0.28 -18.91
C SER A 210 -8.95 -1.64 -18.27
N GLU A 211 -7.69 -2.07 -18.32
CA GLU A 211 -7.23 -3.32 -17.69
C GLU A 211 -7.47 -3.29 -16.17
N ILE A 212 -7.16 -2.18 -15.51
CA ILE A 212 -7.41 -2.00 -14.07
C ILE A 212 -8.90 -2.15 -13.77
N MET A 213 -9.76 -1.50 -14.55
CA MET A 213 -11.22 -1.57 -14.35
C MET A 213 -11.77 -2.99 -14.52
N GLU A 214 -11.33 -3.72 -15.54
CA GLU A 214 -11.79 -5.08 -15.80
C GLU A 214 -11.47 -6.00 -14.61
N ILE A 215 -10.23 -5.96 -14.12
CA ILE A 215 -9.81 -6.78 -12.97
C ILE A 215 -10.54 -6.37 -11.69
N LEU A 216 -10.67 -5.07 -11.42
CA LEU A 216 -11.40 -4.59 -10.23
C LEU A 216 -12.89 -4.96 -10.29
N ALA A 217 -13.52 -4.95 -11.46
CA ALA A 217 -14.91 -5.33 -11.63
C ALA A 217 -15.13 -6.83 -11.36
N GLU A 218 -14.18 -7.70 -11.73
CA GLU A 218 -14.23 -9.12 -11.37
C GLU A 218 -14.18 -9.32 -9.86
N LEU A 219 -13.32 -8.55 -9.16
CA LEU A 219 -13.23 -8.58 -7.71
C LEU A 219 -14.55 -8.12 -7.06
N ALA A 220 -15.11 -6.97 -7.49
CA ALA A 220 -16.34 -6.43 -6.89
C ALA A 220 -17.56 -7.37 -6.89
N ASN A 221 -17.55 -8.42 -7.72
CA ASN A 221 -18.65 -9.39 -7.84
C ASN A 221 -18.54 -10.62 -6.93
N GLN A 222 -17.48 -10.73 -6.11
CA GLN A 222 -17.22 -11.92 -5.28
C GLN A 222 -17.52 -11.67 -3.79
N PRO A 223 -17.86 -12.72 -3.01
CA PRO A 223 -17.82 -12.66 -1.56
C PRO A 223 -16.38 -12.82 -1.06
N TRP A 224 -16.07 -12.20 0.08
CA TRP A 224 -14.72 -12.18 0.64
C TRP A 224 -14.70 -12.70 2.06
N THR A 225 -13.69 -13.49 2.39
CA THR A 225 -13.34 -13.73 3.80
C THR A 225 -12.67 -12.52 4.41
N ARG A 226 -12.47 -12.53 5.72
CA ARG A 226 -11.73 -11.47 6.42
C ARG A 226 -10.30 -11.32 5.91
N ASP A 227 -9.55 -12.42 5.78
CA ASP A 227 -8.16 -12.41 5.29
C ASP A 227 -8.07 -11.88 3.85
N GLN A 228 -9.01 -12.28 3.00
CA GLN A 228 -9.13 -11.75 1.64
C GLN A 228 -9.42 -10.26 1.65
N SER A 229 -10.29 -9.80 2.56
CA SER A 229 -10.61 -8.39 2.69
C SER A 229 -9.38 -7.57 3.09
N ILE A 230 -8.59 -8.02 4.08
CA ILE A 230 -7.33 -7.35 4.49
C ILE A 230 -6.35 -7.27 3.30
N TYR A 231 -6.15 -8.37 2.59
CA TYR A 231 -5.27 -8.39 1.42
C TYR A 231 -5.77 -7.49 0.28
N LEU A 232 -7.09 -7.41 0.06
CA LEU A 232 -7.68 -6.46 -0.87
C LEU A 232 -7.41 -5.02 -0.47
N LEU A 233 -7.53 -4.66 0.82
CA LEU A 233 -7.21 -3.31 1.28
C LEU A 233 -5.75 -2.93 0.95
N ARG A 234 -4.79 -3.81 1.24
CA ARG A 234 -3.39 -3.60 0.86
C ARG A 234 -3.24 -3.39 -0.65
N THR A 235 -3.96 -4.18 -1.45
CA THR A 235 -3.92 -4.09 -2.91
C THR A 235 -4.49 -2.76 -3.40
N ILE A 236 -5.58 -2.27 -2.81
CA ILE A 236 -6.18 -0.98 -3.12
C ILE A 236 -5.20 0.16 -2.82
N ASP A 237 -4.58 0.15 -1.64
CA ASP A 237 -3.58 1.16 -1.23
C ASP A 237 -2.42 1.22 -2.23
N ARG A 238 -1.90 0.06 -2.64
CA ARG A 238 -0.81 -0.06 -3.62
C ARG A 238 -1.21 0.47 -5.00
N ILE A 239 -2.44 0.23 -5.44
CA ILE A 239 -2.92 0.74 -6.74
C ILE A 239 -3.02 2.26 -6.70
N ILE A 240 -3.62 2.83 -5.65
CA ILE A 240 -3.74 4.29 -5.50
C ILE A 240 -2.35 4.94 -5.51
N LEU A 241 -1.40 4.37 -4.78
CA LEU A 241 -0.04 4.89 -4.66
C LEU A 241 0.78 4.72 -5.96
N LEU A 242 0.86 3.50 -6.49
CA LEU A 242 1.79 3.13 -7.56
C LEU A 242 1.22 3.33 -8.97
N LYS A 243 -0.10 3.47 -9.11
CA LYS A 243 -0.78 3.74 -10.40
C LYS A 243 -1.40 5.13 -10.46
N SER A 244 -1.00 6.04 -9.58
CA SER A 244 -1.49 7.42 -9.51
C SER A 244 -1.49 8.14 -10.86
N GLU A 245 -0.44 8.00 -11.68
CA GLU A 245 -0.37 8.61 -13.03
C GLU A 245 -1.40 8.04 -14.02
N VAL A 246 -1.73 6.76 -13.92
CA VAL A 246 -2.74 6.11 -14.79
C VAL A 246 -4.14 6.49 -14.31
N ILE A 247 -4.33 6.51 -12.99
CA ILE A 247 -5.60 6.84 -12.34
C ILE A 247 -5.95 8.31 -12.57
N SER A 248 -4.99 9.23 -12.46
CA SER A 248 -5.26 10.67 -12.56
C SER A 248 -5.80 11.09 -13.94
N GLN A 249 -5.51 10.35 -15.01
CA GLN A 249 -6.04 10.64 -16.35
C GLN A 249 -7.57 10.55 -16.41
N ASP A 250 -8.15 9.54 -15.77
CA ASP A 250 -9.60 9.39 -15.60
C ASP A 250 -9.90 8.61 -14.30
N PRO A 251 -9.97 9.29 -13.14
CA PRO A 251 -10.01 8.61 -11.85
C PRO A 251 -11.38 7.99 -11.56
N THR A 252 -12.45 8.60 -12.11
CA THR A 252 -13.83 8.29 -11.70
C THR A 252 -14.24 6.83 -11.90
N PRO A 253 -13.97 6.17 -13.04
CA PRO A 253 -14.36 4.79 -13.22
C PRO A 253 -13.67 3.84 -12.22
N ILE A 254 -12.38 4.05 -11.93
CA ILE A 254 -11.60 3.22 -11.01
C ILE A 254 -12.11 3.41 -9.57
N PHE A 255 -12.22 4.66 -9.10
CA PHE A 255 -12.70 4.94 -7.75
C PHE A 255 -14.15 4.46 -7.54
N LYS A 256 -15.02 4.55 -8.55
CA LYS A 256 -16.38 3.97 -8.44
C LYS A 256 -16.38 2.48 -8.19
N ILE A 257 -15.42 1.72 -8.74
CA ILE A 257 -15.32 0.28 -8.48
C ILE A 257 -14.71 0.04 -7.11
N LEU A 258 -13.66 0.78 -6.73
CA LEU A 258 -13.02 0.68 -5.41
C LEU A 258 -14.00 0.97 -4.26
N ILE A 259 -14.75 2.06 -4.36
CA ILE A 259 -15.76 2.44 -3.36
C ILE A 259 -16.82 1.33 -3.24
N LYS A 260 -17.35 0.83 -4.36
CA LYS A 260 -18.31 -0.28 -4.34
C LYS A 260 -17.74 -1.57 -3.74
N LEU A 261 -16.47 -1.85 -3.99
CA LEU A 261 -15.79 -3.00 -3.40
C LEU A 261 -15.69 -2.85 -1.88
N LEU A 262 -15.30 -1.67 -1.38
CA LEU A 262 -15.23 -1.37 0.06
C LEU A 262 -16.61 -1.43 0.72
N GLU A 263 -17.63 -0.81 0.12
CA GLU A 263 -19.03 -0.89 0.58
C GLU A 263 -19.53 -2.35 0.62
N ALA A 264 -19.15 -3.17 -0.36
CA ALA A 264 -19.51 -4.58 -0.39
C ALA A 264 -18.84 -5.36 0.75
N ILE A 265 -17.56 -5.09 1.04
CA ILE A 265 -16.83 -5.68 2.17
C ILE A 265 -17.48 -5.29 3.51
N LEU A 266 -17.82 -4.01 3.66
CA LEU A 266 -18.52 -3.44 4.82
C LEU A 266 -19.89 -4.09 5.05
N SER A 267 -20.66 -4.31 3.99
CA SER A 267 -22.01 -4.86 4.10
C SER A 267 -22.09 -6.37 4.39
N LYS A 268 -21.00 -7.12 4.15
CA LYS A 268 -21.01 -8.60 4.14
C LYS A 268 -20.24 -9.25 5.29
N ASN A 269 -19.28 -8.56 5.90
CA ASN A 269 -18.55 -9.13 7.02
C ASN A 269 -19.42 -9.08 8.27
N ASP A 270 -19.88 -10.24 8.75
CA ASP A 270 -20.50 -10.36 10.07
C ASP A 270 -19.46 -9.94 11.12
N LEU A 271 -19.68 -8.75 11.71
CA LEU A 271 -18.81 -8.09 12.68
C LEU A 271 -18.94 -8.73 14.07
N GLU A 272 -18.76 -10.04 14.20
CA GLU A 272 -18.72 -10.72 15.49
C GLU A 272 -17.29 -10.83 16.03
N GLY A 273 -17.08 -10.40 17.29
CA GLY A 273 -15.81 -10.52 18.00
C GLY A 273 -15.25 -9.20 18.54
N THR A 274 -14.25 -9.29 19.43
CA THR A 274 -13.61 -8.12 20.07
C THR A 274 -12.84 -7.23 19.09
N ASP A 275 -12.45 -7.78 17.94
CA ASP A 275 -11.65 -7.12 16.91
C ASP A 275 -12.50 -6.61 15.71
N ALA A 276 -13.80 -6.87 15.73
CA ALA A 276 -14.70 -6.47 14.65
C ALA A 276 -14.82 -4.94 14.53
N LYS A 277 -14.80 -4.23 15.67
CA LYS A 277 -14.82 -2.76 15.67
C LYS A 277 -13.55 -2.15 15.08
N ALA A 278 -12.39 -2.74 15.38
CA ALA A 278 -11.11 -2.25 14.84
C ALA A 278 -11.05 -2.46 13.32
N PHE A 279 -11.51 -3.64 12.85
CA PHE A 279 -11.60 -3.91 11.41
C PHE A 279 -12.61 -3.02 10.69
N GLN A 280 -13.78 -2.78 11.30
CA GLN A 280 -14.78 -1.85 10.77
C GLN A 280 -14.20 -0.43 10.63
N ARG A 281 -13.50 0.07 11.66
CA ARG A 281 -12.83 1.38 11.61
C ARG A 281 -11.80 1.46 10.50
N LEU A 282 -11.00 0.41 10.31
CA LEU A 282 -10.04 0.34 9.21
C LEU A 282 -10.73 0.44 7.85
N LEU A 283 -11.86 -0.27 7.67
CA LEU A 283 -12.64 -0.22 6.43
C LEU A 283 -13.26 1.17 6.20
N ASP A 284 -13.83 1.77 7.23
CA ASP A 284 -14.39 3.13 7.15
C ASP A 284 -13.29 4.15 6.82
N GLN A 285 -12.12 4.03 7.45
CA GLN A 285 -10.97 4.89 7.14
C GLN A 285 -10.55 4.73 5.68
N ARG A 286 -10.47 3.50 5.16
CA ARG A 286 -10.12 3.25 3.75
C ARG A 286 -11.19 3.73 2.77
N LEU A 287 -12.46 3.66 3.14
CA LEU A 287 -13.55 4.23 2.37
C LEU A 287 -13.44 5.76 2.31
N ALA A 288 -13.16 6.40 3.45
CA ALA A 288 -12.91 7.84 3.53
C ALA A 288 -11.68 8.25 2.70
N ASP A 289 -10.57 7.52 2.80
CA ASP A 289 -9.36 7.72 2.00
C ASP A 289 -9.66 7.66 0.49
N CYS A 290 -10.49 6.70 0.05
CA CYS A 290 -10.90 6.59 -1.35
C CYS A 290 -11.75 7.78 -1.80
N HIS A 291 -12.69 8.24 -0.97
CA HIS A 291 -13.50 9.41 -1.26
C HIS A 291 -12.65 10.69 -1.31
N LEU A 292 -11.72 10.87 -0.36
CA LEU A 292 -10.79 11.98 -0.34
C LEU A 292 -9.93 11.98 -1.62
N ALA A 293 -9.26 10.88 -1.93
CA ALA A 293 -8.40 10.78 -3.12
C ALA A 293 -9.18 11.04 -4.42
N HIS A 294 -10.39 10.49 -4.56
CA HIS A 294 -11.25 10.75 -5.72
C HIS A 294 -11.66 12.22 -5.81
N GLY A 295 -12.11 12.80 -4.69
CA GLY A 295 -12.53 14.19 -4.59
C GLY A 295 -11.41 15.17 -4.93
N SER A 296 -10.23 14.94 -4.36
CA SER A 296 -9.03 15.76 -4.55
C SER A 296 -8.52 15.70 -5.99
N LEU A 297 -8.45 14.51 -6.61
CA LEU A 297 -8.04 14.41 -8.02
C LEU A 297 -9.01 15.13 -8.98
N LEU A 298 -10.31 15.10 -8.68
CA LEU A 298 -11.29 15.88 -9.45
C LEU A 298 -11.15 17.39 -9.17
N ALA A 299 -10.82 17.78 -7.95
CA ALA A 299 -10.53 19.16 -7.59
C ALA A 299 -9.32 19.71 -8.34
N GLU A 300 -8.22 18.95 -8.42
CA GLU A 300 -7.04 19.28 -9.21
C GLU A 300 -7.39 19.48 -10.69
N LYS A 301 -8.23 18.61 -11.27
CA LYS A 301 -8.70 18.78 -12.65
C LYS A 301 -9.54 20.03 -12.86
N LEU A 302 -10.33 20.43 -11.87
CA LEU A 302 -11.08 21.69 -11.92
C LEU A 302 -10.12 22.87 -11.86
N GLU A 303 -9.09 22.79 -11.01
CA GLU A 303 -8.05 23.81 -10.93
C GLU A 303 -7.33 23.97 -12.28
N GLU A 304 -6.89 22.87 -12.89
CA GLU A 304 -6.26 22.89 -14.22
C GLU A 304 -7.19 23.45 -15.31
N LYS A 305 -8.49 23.20 -15.21
CA LYS A 305 -9.50 23.64 -16.19
C LYS A 305 -9.86 25.11 -16.06
N TYR A 306 -10.10 25.60 -14.84
CA TYR A 306 -10.62 26.94 -14.57
C TYR A 306 -9.53 27.96 -14.21
N TYR A 307 -8.36 27.49 -13.79
CA TYR A 307 -7.19 28.31 -13.47
C TYR A 307 -5.91 27.78 -14.19
N PRO A 308 -5.91 27.63 -15.53
CA PRO A 308 -4.71 27.21 -16.25
C PRO A 308 -3.59 28.25 -16.05
N ASP A 309 -2.39 27.78 -15.71
CA ASP A 309 -1.18 28.53 -15.35
C ASP A 309 -1.15 29.99 -15.83
N GLN A 310 -1.14 30.93 -14.87
CA GLN A 310 -0.81 32.34 -15.08
C GLN A 310 0.71 32.50 -15.29
N ASP A 311 1.20 32.03 -16.44
CA ASP A 311 2.55 32.34 -16.91
C ASP A 311 2.63 33.81 -17.32
N GLY A 312 2.99 34.68 -16.36
CA GLY A 312 3.48 36.02 -16.63
C GLY A 312 2.52 37.16 -16.33
N ASP A 313 3.02 38.04 -15.45
CA ASP A 313 2.57 39.40 -15.19
C ASP A 313 1.24 39.63 -14.48
N GLN A 314 1.39 40.03 -13.22
CA GLN A 314 0.59 41.01 -12.49
C GLN A 314 -0.91 41.03 -12.80
N SER A 315 -1.69 40.45 -11.90
CA SER A 315 -2.98 41.03 -11.58
C SER A 315 -3.20 40.95 -10.08
N SER A 316 -3.10 42.11 -9.42
CA SER A 316 -3.55 42.37 -8.06
C SER A 316 -5.08 42.46 -7.99
N LYS A 317 -5.79 41.61 -8.72
CA LYS A 317 -7.24 41.44 -8.58
C LYS A 317 -7.46 40.27 -7.66
N GLU A 318 -8.32 40.48 -6.65
CA GLU A 318 -8.92 39.41 -5.87
C GLU A 318 -9.29 38.27 -6.83
N GLU A 319 -8.75 37.07 -6.58
CA GLU A 319 -9.05 35.87 -7.38
C GLU A 319 -10.57 35.63 -7.30
N GLU A 320 -11.31 36.12 -8.30
CA GLU A 320 -12.74 35.88 -8.44
C GLU A 320 -12.94 34.39 -8.66
N PHE A 321 -13.81 33.77 -7.84
CA PHE A 321 -14.12 32.36 -7.94
C PHE A 321 -14.72 32.05 -9.32
N ALA A 322 -13.98 31.29 -10.13
CA ALA A 322 -14.26 31.10 -11.55
C ALA A 322 -14.83 29.71 -11.91
N ILE A 323 -14.90 28.78 -10.95
CA ILE A 323 -15.38 27.42 -11.19
C ILE A 323 -16.89 27.44 -11.46
N ASP A 324 -17.32 26.80 -12.54
CA ASP A 324 -18.75 26.59 -12.81
C ASP A 324 -19.32 25.55 -11.84
N VAL A 325 -20.22 25.99 -10.97
CA VAL A 325 -20.87 25.12 -9.97
C VAL A 325 -21.84 24.10 -10.58
N GLN A 326 -22.18 24.23 -11.87
CA GLN A 326 -22.95 23.23 -12.62
C GLN A 326 -22.07 22.20 -13.34
N ASP A 327 -20.75 22.33 -13.26
CA ASP A 327 -19.82 21.35 -13.81
C ASP A 327 -20.02 19.98 -13.13
N PRO A 328 -20.27 18.89 -13.89
CA PRO A 328 -20.39 17.55 -13.30
C PRO A 328 -19.17 17.13 -12.48
N THR A 329 -17.96 17.56 -12.87
CA THR A 329 -16.73 17.29 -12.13
C THR A 329 -16.72 18.03 -10.78
N TYR A 330 -17.24 19.26 -10.75
CA TYR A 330 -17.40 20.04 -9.52
C TYR A 330 -18.35 19.36 -8.53
N ILE A 331 -19.55 19.01 -9.02
CA ILE A 331 -20.57 18.34 -8.21
C ILE A 331 -20.02 17.03 -7.64
N LEU A 332 -19.42 16.20 -8.50
CA LEU A 332 -18.87 14.91 -8.08
C LEU A 332 -17.68 15.05 -7.11
N SER A 333 -16.80 16.03 -7.30
CA SER A 333 -15.69 16.31 -6.38
C SER A 333 -16.22 16.65 -4.99
N LEU A 334 -17.15 17.60 -4.89
CA LEU A 334 -17.76 17.99 -3.63
C LEU A 334 -18.54 16.86 -2.96
N GLU A 335 -19.28 16.05 -3.73
CA GLU A 335 -19.98 14.88 -3.18
C GLU A 335 -19.01 13.91 -2.51
N ASN A 336 -17.89 13.59 -3.16
CA ASN A 336 -16.89 12.69 -2.58
C ASN A 336 -16.22 13.29 -1.34
N LEU A 337 -15.79 14.55 -1.41
CA LEU A 337 -15.16 15.22 -0.27
C LEU A 337 -16.10 15.34 0.93
N LYS A 338 -17.39 15.61 0.71
CA LYS A 338 -18.40 15.64 1.79
C LYS A 338 -18.63 14.27 2.42
N GLN A 339 -18.54 13.18 1.65
CA GLN A 339 -18.56 11.83 2.24
C GLN A 339 -17.29 11.56 3.07
N ALA A 340 -16.12 11.99 2.59
CA ALA A 340 -14.88 11.88 3.36
C ALA A 340 -14.95 12.67 4.69
N ASP A 341 -15.40 13.93 4.68
CA ASP A 341 -15.59 14.76 5.89
C ASP A 341 -16.50 14.05 6.89
N ARG A 342 -17.63 13.53 6.41
CA ARG A 342 -18.58 12.81 7.25
C ARG A 342 -17.93 11.59 7.91
N ILE A 343 -17.28 10.72 7.14
CA ILE A 343 -16.71 9.48 7.68
C ILE A 343 -15.54 9.78 8.63
N PHE A 344 -14.63 10.69 8.27
CA PHE A 344 -13.53 11.08 9.16
C PHE A 344 -14.02 11.73 10.45
N SER A 345 -15.05 12.57 10.37
CA SER A 345 -15.66 13.17 11.57
C SER A 345 -16.29 12.10 12.47
N GLU A 346 -17.05 11.16 11.91
CA GLU A 346 -17.63 10.03 12.66
C GLU A 346 -16.53 9.16 13.31
N LEU A 347 -15.44 8.89 12.58
CA LEU A 347 -14.30 8.13 13.12
C LEU A 347 -13.60 8.86 14.28
N LEU A 348 -13.47 10.18 14.23
CA LEU A 348 -12.83 10.98 15.28
C LEU A 348 -13.68 11.10 16.55
N GLU A 349 -15.01 11.11 16.43
CA GLU A 349 -15.92 11.05 17.59
C GLU A 349 -15.77 9.74 18.38
N ASP A 350 -15.37 8.67 17.68
CA ASP A 350 -15.29 7.31 18.20
C ASP A 350 -13.92 6.94 18.81
N VAL A 351 -12.91 7.80 18.68
CA VAL A 351 -11.51 7.53 19.09
C VAL A 351 -11.17 8.25 20.39
N ASP A 352 -10.49 7.55 21.31
CA ASP A 352 -9.95 8.16 22.52
C ASP A 352 -8.93 9.26 22.14
N GLU A 353 -9.10 10.46 22.70
CA GLU A 353 -8.38 11.69 22.32
C GLU A 353 -6.85 11.57 22.35
N ALA A 354 -6.30 10.61 23.10
CA ALA A 354 -4.86 10.46 23.37
C ALA A 354 -4.11 9.47 22.45
N SER A 355 -4.75 8.90 21.42
CA SER A 355 -4.11 7.94 20.50
C SER A 355 -3.38 8.63 19.33
N GLU A 356 -2.22 8.12 18.91
CA GLU A 356 -1.48 8.64 17.74
C GLU A 356 -2.29 8.51 16.43
N SER A 357 -3.19 7.52 16.34
CA SER A 357 -4.16 7.40 15.24
C SER A 357 -5.10 8.60 15.09
N ASN A 358 -5.28 9.37 16.16
CA ASN A 358 -6.08 10.59 16.15
C ASN A 358 -5.43 11.70 15.32
N ASP A 359 -4.10 11.80 15.33
CA ASP A 359 -3.38 12.87 14.63
C ASP A 359 -3.39 12.66 13.11
N ASP A 360 -3.23 11.42 12.63
CA ASP A 360 -3.38 11.09 11.20
C ASP A 360 -4.81 11.35 10.70
N LEU A 361 -5.82 10.88 11.44
CA LEU A 361 -7.23 11.11 11.10
C LEU A 361 -7.58 12.60 11.09
N LYS A 362 -7.07 13.38 12.05
CA LYS A 362 -7.22 14.85 12.07
C LYS A 362 -6.54 15.50 10.89
N ALA A 363 -5.34 15.06 10.52
CA ALA A 363 -4.64 15.59 9.35
C ALA A 363 -5.45 15.37 8.07
N LYS A 364 -5.99 14.14 7.88
CA LYS A 364 -6.86 13.79 6.74
C LYS A 364 -8.19 14.56 6.74
N LEU A 365 -8.81 14.74 7.91
CA LEU A 365 -10.00 15.58 8.02
C LEU A 365 -9.69 17.03 7.64
N ASN A 366 -8.59 17.60 8.16
CA ASN A 366 -8.18 18.96 7.83
C ASN A 366 -7.92 19.11 6.33
N GLU A 367 -7.19 18.18 5.70
CA GLU A 367 -6.99 18.16 4.25
C GLU A 367 -8.32 18.16 3.49
N THR A 368 -9.26 17.32 3.93
CA THR A 368 -10.61 17.24 3.33
C THR A 368 -11.34 18.58 3.42
N LEU A 369 -11.39 19.18 4.61
CA LEU A 369 -12.08 20.44 4.87
C LEU A 369 -11.46 21.60 4.07
N LEU A 370 -10.14 21.65 3.98
CA LEU A 370 -9.42 22.65 3.18
C LEU A 370 -9.74 22.51 1.70
N THR A 371 -9.78 21.27 1.20
CA THR A 371 -10.09 20.98 -0.20
C THR A 371 -11.54 21.38 -0.53
N ILE A 372 -12.50 21.08 0.35
CA ILE A 372 -13.89 21.56 0.21
C ILE A 372 -13.92 23.09 0.21
N GLY A 373 -13.27 23.73 1.19
CA GLY A 373 -13.23 25.19 1.30
C GLY A 373 -12.68 25.88 0.06
N ASN A 374 -11.65 25.30 -0.58
CA ASN A 374 -11.08 25.82 -1.82
C ASN A 374 -12.01 25.68 -3.03
N LEU A 375 -12.92 24.70 -3.02
CA LEU A 375 -13.93 24.52 -4.05
C LEU A 375 -15.19 25.36 -3.81
N LEU A 376 -15.38 25.96 -2.64
CA LEU A 376 -16.54 26.79 -2.39
C LEU A 376 -16.31 28.25 -2.81
N PRO A 377 -17.35 28.93 -3.35
CA PRO A 377 -17.29 30.37 -3.55
C PRO A 377 -17.06 31.08 -2.20
N PRO A 378 -16.44 32.28 -2.19
CA PRO A 378 -16.29 33.07 -0.99
C PRO A 378 -17.63 33.27 -0.27
N GLY A 379 -17.67 32.94 1.02
CA GLY A 379 -18.88 32.97 1.83
C GLY A 379 -18.70 32.31 3.19
N PRO A 380 -19.74 32.38 4.04
CA PRO A 380 -19.66 31.91 5.43
C PRO A 380 -19.37 30.40 5.55
N GLU A 381 -19.90 29.58 4.63
CA GLU A 381 -19.64 28.13 4.61
C GLU A 381 -18.15 27.82 4.41
N ARG A 382 -17.47 28.57 3.53
CA ARG A 382 -16.02 28.42 3.30
C ARG A 382 -15.21 28.82 4.53
N GLU A 383 -15.57 29.94 5.17
CA GLU A 383 -14.90 30.42 6.38
C GLU A 383 -15.04 29.42 7.54
N GLU A 384 -16.22 28.84 7.72
CA GLU A 384 -16.48 27.81 8.73
C GLU A 384 -15.60 26.57 8.53
N LEU A 385 -15.41 26.12 7.28
CA LEU A 385 -14.55 24.98 6.97
C LEU A 385 -13.08 25.27 7.30
N TYR A 386 -12.58 26.48 6.99
CA TYR A 386 -11.23 26.88 7.34
C TYR A 386 -11.03 26.97 8.86
N LEU A 387 -12.03 27.46 9.60
CA LEU A 387 -12.01 27.46 11.06
C LEU A 387 -11.98 26.03 11.62
N ARG A 388 -12.81 25.12 11.10
CA ARG A 388 -12.81 23.69 11.48
C ARG A 388 -11.47 23.02 11.18
N ALA A 389 -10.81 23.39 10.08
CA ALA A 389 -9.49 22.90 9.71
C ALA A 389 -8.34 23.51 10.53
N GLY A 390 -8.62 24.42 11.46
CA GLY A 390 -7.63 25.05 12.33
C GLY A 390 -6.94 26.29 11.75
N LEU A 391 -7.42 26.85 10.63
CA LEU A 391 -6.88 28.08 10.02
C LEU A 391 -7.49 29.36 10.62
N GLY A 392 -7.70 29.39 11.94
CA GLY A 392 -8.25 30.57 12.63
C GLY A 392 -7.38 31.82 12.47
N CYS A 393 -8.01 32.96 12.20
CA CYS A 393 -7.39 34.28 12.25
C CYS A 393 -6.74 34.50 13.63
N ASP A 394 -5.41 34.59 13.67
CA ASP A 394 -4.70 35.25 14.76
C ASP A 394 -5.05 36.75 14.73
N ASP A 395 -6.18 37.12 15.31
CA ASP A 395 -6.50 38.52 15.60
C ASP A 395 -6.78 38.71 17.10
N GLU A 396 -5.84 39.42 17.71
CA GLU A 396 -6.00 40.31 18.87
C GLU A 396 -6.25 39.69 20.27
N SER A 397 -5.19 39.18 20.89
CA SER A 397 -5.04 39.28 22.36
C SER A 397 -3.65 39.80 22.76
N GLY A 398 -3.24 40.91 22.15
CA GLY A 398 -1.95 41.56 22.37
C GLY A 398 -2.02 43.08 22.36
N ASN A 399 -2.79 43.68 23.28
CA ASN A 399 -2.52 44.96 23.96
C ASN A 399 -3.81 45.55 24.57
N VAL A 400 -4.13 45.17 25.81
CA VAL A 400 -4.81 46.11 26.70
C VAL A 400 -3.71 46.95 27.32
N GLY A 401 -3.46 48.10 26.70
CA GLY A 401 -2.52 49.09 27.19
C GLY A 401 -2.91 49.57 28.59
N ASP A 402 -1.93 49.51 29.48
CA ASP A 402 -1.75 50.43 30.60
C ASP A 402 -2.05 51.86 30.12
N ARG A 403 -3.23 52.38 30.50
CA ARG A 403 -3.50 53.81 30.62
C ARG A 403 -4.61 54.03 31.64
N ALA A 404 -4.21 54.19 32.89
CA ALA A 404 -4.92 55.02 33.86
C ALA A 404 -3.90 55.71 34.77
N ASP A 405 -3.33 56.81 34.27
CA ASP A 405 -2.86 57.88 35.16
C ASP A 405 -4.10 58.66 35.62
N SER A 406 -4.44 58.56 36.90
CA SER A 406 -5.09 59.58 37.76
C SER A 406 -5.21 59.07 39.19
#